data_AF-A0AAV6MFC0-F1
#
_entry.id   AF-A0AAV6MFC0-F1
#
_cell.length_a   1.000
_cell.length_b   1.000
_cell.length_c   1.000
_cell.angle_alpha   90.00
_cell.angle_beta   90.00
_cell.angle_gamma   90.00
#
_symmetry.space_group_name_H-M   'P 1'
#
loop_
_entity.id
_entity.type
_entity.pdbx_description
1 polymer ?
#
loop_
_entity_poly.entity_id
_entity_poly.type
_entity_poly.pdbx_seq_one_letter_code
_entity_poly.pdbx_strand_id
1 'polypeptide(L)'
;MAGSEEFRLASSAIDHEGRLPRKYTSEGQGAQKNRSPPLEWYNVPQGTKTLALVVQDIDAPNPDGPIVPWTVWVVVNIPPSLKGLPEDFSGNQQGLGKDYASIQEGNNDDKIPGWRVPTLPSLGHRFEFKLYALDDEMNLGNKPTKEKLLDEIEGHVLGEAVLMAIF
;
A
#
# COMPACT_ATOMS: atom_id res chain seq x y z
N MET A 1 14.00 19.13 -23.93
CA MET A 1 13.79 19.08 -22.48
C MET A 1 12.95 17.85 -22.19
N ALA A 2 13.57 16.71 -21.88
CA ALA A 2 12.82 15.54 -21.43
C ALA A 2 12.34 15.88 -20.02
N GLY A 3 11.03 16.00 -19.82
CA GLY A 3 10.47 16.06 -18.48
C GLY A 3 10.89 14.77 -17.78
N SER A 4 11.55 14.88 -16.64
CA SER A 4 11.76 13.73 -15.75
C SER A 4 10.38 13.12 -15.50
N GLU A 5 10.14 11.92 -16.02
CA GLU A 5 8.88 11.22 -15.78
C GLU A 5 8.83 10.91 -14.27
N GLU A 6 7.93 11.56 -13.55
CA GLU A 6 7.84 11.49 -12.09
C GLU A 6 7.37 10.09 -11.66
N PHE A 7 8.02 9.53 -10.63
CA PHE A 7 7.59 8.26 -10.04
C PHE A 7 6.17 8.43 -9.48
N ARG A 8 5.24 7.61 -9.98
CA ARG A 8 3.81 7.81 -9.74
C ARG A 8 3.13 6.52 -9.32
N LEU A 9 2.19 6.65 -8.37
CA LEU A 9 1.22 5.64 -7.97
C LEU A 9 -0.17 6.09 -8.43
N ALA A 10 -0.94 5.15 -8.97
CA ALA A 10 -2.29 5.37 -9.45
C ALA A 10 -3.16 4.14 -9.20
N SER A 11 -4.46 4.30 -9.42
CA SER A 11 -5.44 3.20 -9.42
C SER A 11 -6.49 3.49 -10.48
N SER A 12 -6.81 2.49 -11.30
CA SER A 12 -7.96 2.56 -12.21
C SER A 12 -9.32 2.66 -11.49
N ALA A 13 -9.36 2.46 -10.17
CA ALA A 13 -10.57 2.51 -9.37
C ALA A 13 -10.61 3.70 -8.38
N ILE A 14 -9.50 4.41 -8.18
CA ILE A 14 -9.39 5.50 -7.20
C ILE A 14 -8.69 6.69 -7.88
N ASP A 15 -9.45 7.76 -8.10
CA ASP A 15 -8.87 9.05 -8.48
C ASP A 15 -8.10 9.66 -7.29
N HIS A 16 -7.03 10.41 -7.55
CA HIS A 16 -6.29 11.09 -6.49
C HIS A 16 -7.18 12.11 -5.77
N GLU A 17 -7.21 12.05 -4.44
CA GLU A 17 -8.15 12.77 -3.56
C GLU A 17 -9.64 12.42 -3.84
N GLY A 18 -9.88 11.39 -4.64
CA GLY A 18 -11.18 10.87 -4.97
C GLY A 18 -11.73 9.94 -3.88
N ARG A 19 -12.98 9.53 -4.07
CA ARG A 19 -13.65 8.63 -3.14
C ARG A 19 -13.13 7.21 -3.29
N LEU A 20 -12.82 6.54 -2.18
CA LEU A 20 -12.57 5.11 -2.11
C LEU A 20 -13.88 4.36 -2.46
N PRO A 21 -13.94 3.59 -3.57
CA PRO A 21 -15.16 2.92 -3.97
C PRO A 21 -15.71 1.99 -2.89
N ARG A 22 -17.04 2.01 -2.70
CA ARG A 22 -17.72 1.18 -1.68
C ARG A 22 -17.35 -0.29 -1.70
N LYS A 23 -17.02 -0.85 -2.88
CA LYS A 23 -16.58 -2.24 -3.03
C LYS A 23 -15.29 -2.59 -2.29
N TYR A 24 -14.48 -1.61 -1.91
CA TYR A 24 -13.24 -1.76 -1.12
C TYR A 24 -13.41 -1.32 0.34
N THR A 25 -14.63 -0.97 0.75
CA THR A 25 -14.98 -0.53 2.11
C THR A 25 -15.84 -1.56 2.82
N SER A 26 -15.96 -1.42 4.15
CA SER A 26 -16.93 -2.19 4.93
C SER A 26 -18.41 -1.84 4.61
N GLU A 27 -18.70 -0.73 3.91
CA GLU A 27 -20.06 -0.39 3.44
C GLU A 27 -20.50 -1.22 2.21
N GLY A 28 -19.61 -2.02 1.62
CA GLY A 28 -19.89 -2.78 0.39
C GLY A 28 -19.29 -4.18 0.39
N GLN A 29 -18.94 -4.68 -0.81
CA GLN A 29 -18.41 -6.04 -0.98
C GLN A 29 -17.08 -6.28 -0.24
N GLY A 30 -16.37 -5.22 0.15
CA GLY A 30 -15.15 -5.27 0.94
C GLY A 30 -15.38 -5.94 2.30
N ALA A 31 -16.53 -5.71 2.93
CA ALA A 31 -16.89 -6.32 4.22
C ALA A 31 -16.84 -7.85 4.24
N GLN A 32 -17.02 -8.49 3.07
CA GLN A 32 -17.08 -9.95 2.97
C GLN A 32 -15.75 -10.56 2.53
N LYS A 33 -14.90 -9.80 1.81
CA LYS A 33 -13.74 -10.37 1.09
C LYS A 33 -12.40 -9.71 1.38
N ASN A 34 -12.37 -8.58 2.11
CA ASN A 34 -11.15 -7.77 2.26
C ASN A 34 -10.49 -7.48 0.90
N ARG A 35 -11.29 -7.06 -0.08
CA ARG A 35 -10.84 -6.90 -1.47
C ARG A 35 -9.94 -5.66 -1.58
N SER A 36 -8.66 -5.84 -1.94
CA SER A 36 -7.73 -4.73 -2.17
C SER A 36 -8.03 -4.01 -3.49
N PRO A 37 -7.87 -2.68 -3.58
CA PRO A 37 -8.00 -1.96 -4.84
C PRO A 37 -6.87 -2.32 -5.82
N PRO A 38 -7.10 -2.22 -7.14
CA PRO A 38 -6.02 -2.33 -8.11
C PRO A 38 -5.10 -1.12 -7.95
N LEU A 39 -3.79 -1.36 -7.98
CA LEU A 39 -2.77 -0.31 -7.91
C LEU A 39 -1.86 -0.45 -9.11
N GLU A 40 -1.42 0.68 -9.64
CA GLU A 40 -0.52 0.76 -10.79
C GLU A 40 0.56 1.80 -10.50
N TRP A 41 1.77 1.56 -10.96
CA TRP A 41 2.86 2.51 -10.81
C TRP A 41 3.64 2.71 -12.10
N TYR A 42 4.17 3.92 -12.25
CA TYR A 42 4.86 4.38 -13.44
C TYR A 42 6.17 5.04 -13.04
N ASN A 43 7.13 5.01 -13.97
CA ASN A 43 8.41 5.72 -13.85
C ASN A 43 9.20 5.33 -12.58
N VAL A 44 9.29 4.02 -12.33
CA VAL A 44 10.11 3.49 -11.24
C VAL A 44 11.54 4.01 -11.39
N PRO A 45 12.12 4.64 -10.34
CA PRO A 45 13.48 5.19 -10.40
C PRO A 45 14.52 4.16 -10.86
N GLN A 46 15.55 4.64 -11.57
CA GLN A 46 16.66 3.78 -11.94
C GLN A 46 17.43 3.34 -10.69
N GLY A 47 17.80 2.06 -10.63
CA GLY A 47 18.52 1.50 -9.48
C GLY A 47 17.61 0.87 -8.43
N THR A 48 16.28 0.96 -8.59
CA THR A 48 15.34 0.26 -7.72
C THR A 48 15.54 -1.25 -7.81
N LYS A 49 15.76 -1.89 -6.66
CA LYS A 49 15.77 -3.35 -6.51
C LYS A 49 14.42 -3.88 -6.06
N THR A 50 13.74 -3.20 -5.15
CA THR A 50 12.40 -3.57 -4.69
C THR A 50 11.51 -2.34 -4.48
N LEU A 51 10.20 -2.56 -4.53
CA LEU A 51 9.19 -1.60 -4.10
C LEU A 51 8.55 -2.07 -2.79
N ALA A 52 8.14 -1.11 -1.97
CA ALA A 52 7.35 -1.35 -0.77
C ALA A 52 6.13 -0.43 -0.72
N LEU A 53 4.97 -0.94 -0.30
CA LEU A 53 3.72 -0.21 -0.19
C LEU A 53 3.26 -0.18 1.27
N VAL A 54 2.94 1.01 1.75
CA VAL A 54 2.23 1.21 3.01
C VAL A 54 0.92 1.92 2.71
N VAL A 55 -0.19 1.41 3.25
CA VAL A 55 -1.48 2.08 3.21
C VAL A 55 -1.94 2.36 4.63
N GLN A 56 -2.34 3.59 4.90
CA GLN A 56 -2.77 4.01 6.23
C GLN A 56 -3.91 5.04 6.18
N ASP A 57 -4.79 4.99 7.19
CA ASP A 57 -5.73 6.06 7.50
C ASP A 57 -4.99 7.12 8.34
N ILE A 58 -4.70 8.28 7.74
CA ILE A 58 -3.94 9.35 8.40
C ILE A 58 -4.82 10.20 9.33
N ASP A 59 -6.13 9.99 9.34
CA ASP A 59 -7.10 10.69 10.18
C ASP A 59 -7.68 9.79 11.28
N ALA A 60 -7.10 8.59 11.48
CA ALA A 60 -7.56 7.63 12.46
C ALA A 60 -7.52 8.22 13.91
N PRO A 61 -8.67 8.28 14.59
CA PRO A 61 -8.74 8.88 15.92
C PRO A 61 -8.05 7.99 16.94
N ASN A 62 -7.25 8.59 17.81
CA ASN A 62 -6.70 7.95 19.01
C ASN A 62 -7.46 8.49 20.24
N PRO A 63 -8.25 7.67 20.96
CA PRO A 63 -9.03 8.13 22.11
C PRO A 63 -8.19 8.76 23.23
N ASP A 64 -6.93 8.34 23.36
CA ASP A 64 -6.05 8.65 24.48
C ASP A 64 -4.81 9.49 24.08
N GLY A 65 -4.77 10.03 22.85
CA GLY A 65 -3.56 10.70 22.35
C GLY A 65 -3.71 11.44 21.02
N PRO A 66 -2.59 11.92 20.43
CA PRO A 66 -2.60 12.52 19.11
C PRO A 66 -3.05 11.51 18.05
N ILE A 67 -3.56 11.99 16.92
CA ILE A 67 -3.89 11.18 15.74
C ILE A 67 -2.68 10.31 15.39
N VAL A 68 -2.87 8.98 15.38
CA VAL A 68 -1.85 8.01 14.99
C VAL A 68 -2.35 7.34 13.71
N PRO A 69 -1.61 7.44 12.58
CA PRO A 69 -2.04 6.82 11.34
C PRO A 69 -2.25 5.31 11.50
N TRP A 70 -3.45 4.84 11.15
CA TRP A 70 -3.82 3.43 11.26
C TRP A 70 -3.43 2.68 9.99
N THR A 71 -2.47 1.79 10.10
CA THR A 71 -1.93 1.00 9.00
C THR A 71 -2.94 -0.07 8.60
N VAL A 72 -3.41 -0.03 7.35
CA VAL A 72 -4.35 -1.02 6.79
C VAL A 72 -3.68 -2.03 5.86
N TRP A 73 -2.49 -1.70 5.33
CA TRP A 73 -1.74 -2.63 4.48
C TRP A 73 -0.24 -2.33 4.48
N VAL A 74 0.56 -3.39 4.52
CA VAL A 74 2.01 -3.34 4.35
C VAL A 74 2.40 -4.42 3.35
N VAL A 75 3.11 -4.06 2.29
CA VAL A 75 3.58 -4.98 1.26
C VAL A 75 5.03 -4.66 0.96
N VAL A 76 5.90 -5.66 0.92
CA VAL A 76 7.34 -5.48 0.69
C VAL A 76 7.84 -6.45 -0.36
N ASN A 77 9.06 -6.19 -0.87
CA ASN A 77 9.74 -7.02 -1.86
C ASN A 77 8.95 -7.18 -3.17
N ILE A 78 8.22 -6.12 -3.56
CA ILE A 78 7.54 -6.05 -4.84
C ILE A 78 8.60 -5.85 -5.94
N PRO A 79 8.68 -6.74 -6.96
CA PRO A 79 9.64 -6.56 -8.03
C PRO A 79 9.36 -5.27 -8.82
N PRO A 80 10.37 -4.45 -9.12
CA PRO A 80 10.20 -3.19 -9.83
C PRO A 80 9.79 -3.38 -11.30
N SER A 81 9.93 -4.60 -11.83
CA SER A 81 9.47 -4.99 -13.17
C SER A 81 7.94 -5.09 -13.27
N LEU A 82 7.25 -5.35 -12.16
CA LEU A 82 5.80 -5.33 -12.10
C LEU A 82 5.29 -3.91 -12.37
N LYS A 83 4.06 -3.80 -12.87
CA LYS A 83 3.40 -2.53 -13.18
C LYS A 83 2.28 -2.18 -12.22
N GLY A 84 1.98 -3.07 -11.28
CA GLY A 84 0.86 -2.91 -10.39
C GLY A 84 0.60 -4.15 -9.54
N LEU A 85 -0.35 -3.99 -8.61
CA LEU A 85 -1.02 -5.08 -7.93
C LEU A 85 -2.46 -5.15 -8.44
N PRO A 86 -2.95 -6.33 -8.87
CA PRO A 86 -4.33 -6.47 -9.34
C PRO A 86 -5.33 -6.21 -8.21
N GLU A 87 -6.59 -5.98 -8.59
CA GLU A 87 -7.69 -6.01 -7.63
C GLU A 87 -7.71 -7.37 -6.91
N ASP A 88 -8.05 -7.37 -5.61
CA ASP A 88 -8.18 -8.59 -4.80
C ASP A 88 -6.85 -9.37 -4.64
N PHE A 89 -5.71 -8.70 -4.79
CA PHE A 89 -4.37 -9.29 -4.64
C PHE A 89 -4.14 -9.88 -3.23
N SER A 90 -4.51 -9.13 -2.20
CA SER A 90 -4.24 -9.50 -0.80
C SER A 90 -4.83 -10.85 -0.45
N GLY A 91 -4.00 -11.77 0.07
CA GLY A 91 -4.41 -13.14 0.42
C GLY A 91 -4.71 -14.07 -0.76
N ASN A 92 -4.67 -13.57 -2.01
CA ASN A 92 -4.96 -14.33 -3.23
C ASN A 92 -3.77 -14.35 -4.21
N GLN A 93 -2.55 -14.40 -3.68
CA GLN A 93 -1.33 -14.42 -4.50
C GLN A 93 -1.18 -15.71 -5.34
N GLN A 94 -1.87 -16.79 -4.96
CA GLN A 94 -1.82 -18.08 -5.66
C GLN A 94 -2.39 -17.94 -7.09
N GLY A 95 -1.58 -18.26 -8.09
CA GLY A 95 -1.99 -18.26 -9.50
C GLY A 95 -1.70 -16.97 -10.27
N LEU A 96 -1.16 -15.93 -9.62
CA LEU A 96 -0.77 -14.69 -10.30
C LEU A 96 0.57 -14.80 -11.07
N GLY A 97 1.26 -15.93 -10.93
CA GLY A 97 2.52 -16.22 -11.60
C GLY A 97 3.74 -16.00 -10.69
N LYS A 98 4.89 -16.50 -11.16
CA LYS A 98 6.16 -16.47 -10.42
C LYS A 98 6.67 -15.05 -10.12
N ASP A 99 6.24 -14.05 -10.89
CA ASP A 99 6.70 -12.67 -10.75
C ASP A 99 6.15 -11.99 -9.49
N TYR A 100 5.11 -12.56 -8.86
CA TYR A 100 4.56 -12.09 -7.58
C TYR A 100 5.08 -12.88 -6.37
N ALA A 101 5.92 -13.90 -6.59
CA ALA A 101 6.32 -14.85 -5.54
C ALA A 101 7.24 -14.25 -4.46
N SER A 102 7.94 -13.16 -4.76
CA SER A 102 8.78 -12.45 -3.79
C SER A 102 7.98 -11.50 -2.90
N ILE A 103 6.71 -11.19 -3.25
CA ILE A 103 5.91 -10.21 -2.52
C ILE A 103 5.49 -10.77 -1.18
N GLN A 104 5.78 -10.03 -0.12
CA GLN A 104 5.40 -10.37 1.24
C GLN A 104 4.39 -9.36 1.78
N GLU A 105 3.28 -9.86 2.32
CA GLU A 105 2.30 -9.05 3.03
C GLU A 105 2.61 -9.04 4.53
N GLY A 106 2.75 -7.84 5.08
CA GLY A 106 3.05 -7.58 6.48
C GLY A 106 1.82 -7.46 7.36
N ASN A 107 2.04 -7.50 8.67
CA ASN A 107 1.03 -7.25 9.67
C ASN A 107 0.63 -5.77 9.66
N ASN A 108 -0.67 -5.52 9.54
CA ASN A 108 -1.31 -4.22 9.77
C ASN A 108 -1.57 -3.98 11.27
N ASP A 109 -2.27 -2.91 11.62
CA ASP A 109 -2.56 -2.57 13.02
C ASP A 109 -3.54 -3.53 13.70
N ASP A 110 -4.34 -4.29 12.94
CA ASP A 110 -5.13 -5.44 13.43
C ASP A 110 -4.26 -6.68 13.72
N LYS A 111 -2.93 -6.59 13.54
CA LYS A 111 -1.93 -7.65 13.77
C LYS A 111 -2.11 -8.88 12.88
N ILE A 112 -2.73 -8.70 11.72
CA ILE A 112 -2.99 -9.75 10.72
C ILE A 112 -2.32 -9.33 9.41
N PRO A 113 -1.76 -10.26 8.62
CA PRO A 113 -1.19 -9.91 7.32
C PRO A 113 -2.25 -9.47 6.31
N GLY A 114 -1.84 -8.61 5.38
CA GLY A 114 -2.62 -8.24 4.20
C GLY A 114 -3.56 -7.06 4.38
N TRP A 115 -4.35 -6.80 3.35
CA TRP A 115 -5.28 -5.68 3.26
C TRP A 115 -6.43 -5.82 4.26
N ARG A 116 -6.74 -4.71 4.94
CA ARG A 116 -7.96 -4.57 5.75
C ARG A 116 -8.84 -3.48 5.22
N VAL A 117 -10.11 -3.83 5.05
CA VAL A 117 -11.10 -2.86 4.62
C VAL A 117 -11.32 -1.83 5.72
N PRO A 118 -11.30 -0.53 5.37
CA PRO A 118 -11.61 0.52 6.33
C PRO A 118 -12.96 0.26 6.99
N THR A 119 -12.97 0.17 8.32
CA THR A 119 -14.19 0.08 9.13
C THR A 119 -14.20 1.29 10.05
N LEU A 120 -14.82 2.37 9.57
CA LEU A 120 -14.75 3.67 10.23
C LEU A 120 -16.13 4.10 10.75
N PRO A 121 -16.18 4.74 11.93
CA PRO A 121 -17.42 5.27 12.50
C PRO A 121 -17.92 6.52 11.75
N SER A 122 -17.06 7.18 10.98
CA SER A 122 -17.35 8.42 10.24
C SER A 122 -16.78 8.38 8.82
N LEU A 123 -17.45 9.11 7.91
CA LEU A 123 -16.98 9.39 6.56
C LEU A 123 -15.90 10.49 6.57
N GLY A 124 -15.14 10.59 5.47
CA GLY A 124 -14.20 11.71 5.23
C GLY A 124 -12.78 11.48 5.70
N HIS A 125 -12.44 10.29 6.21
CA HIS A 125 -11.07 9.93 6.54
C HIS A 125 -10.22 9.81 5.26
N ARG A 126 -8.98 10.27 5.34
CA ARG A 126 -8.03 10.19 4.24
C ARG A 126 -7.16 8.94 4.37
N PHE A 127 -7.16 8.13 3.31
CA PHE A 127 -6.30 6.98 3.12
C PHE A 127 -5.11 7.38 2.25
N GLU A 128 -3.92 7.28 2.82
CA GLU A 128 -2.66 7.47 2.11
C GLU A 128 -2.15 6.12 1.64
N PHE A 129 -2.00 5.96 0.33
CA PHE A 129 -1.26 4.86 -0.28
C PHE A 129 0.11 5.39 -0.66
N LYS A 130 1.15 4.90 0.01
CA LYS A 130 2.52 5.36 -0.20
C LYS A 130 3.40 4.23 -0.70
N LEU A 131 3.96 4.41 -1.89
CA LEU A 131 4.86 3.48 -2.55
C LEU A 131 6.30 4.02 -2.46
N TYR A 132 7.21 3.17 -2.01
CA TYR A 132 8.63 3.45 -1.89
C TYR A 132 9.39 2.67 -2.94
N ALA A 133 10.31 3.33 -3.62
CA ALA A 133 11.29 2.71 -4.49
C ALA A 133 12.63 2.59 -3.76
N LEU A 134 13.12 1.36 -3.60
CA LEU A 134 14.24 1.03 -2.72
C LEU A 134 15.41 0.48 -3.52
N ASP A 135 16.63 0.88 -3.17
CA ASP A 135 17.87 0.33 -3.76
C ASP A 135 18.32 -0.98 -3.10
N ASP A 136 17.50 -1.53 -2.20
CA ASP A 136 17.77 -2.78 -1.50
C ASP A 136 16.59 -3.75 -1.43
N GLU A 137 16.89 -4.99 -1.05
CA GLU A 137 15.89 -6.04 -0.75
C GLU A 137 15.58 -6.06 0.75
N MET A 138 14.30 -6.04 1.12
CA MET A 138 13.89 -5.90 2.52
C MET A 138 13.89 -7.24 3.25
N ASN A 139 14.75 -7.41 4.25
CA ASN A 139 14.80 -8.62 5.07
C ASN A 139 14.08 -8.45 6.42
N LEU A 140 12.76 -8.33 6.37
CA LEU A 140 11.92 -7.99 7.54
C LEU A 140 11.33 -9.23 8.26
N GLY A 141 11.72 -10.42 7.85
CA GLY A 141 11.17 -11.70 8.32
C GLY A 141 9.73 -11.96 7.85
N ASN A 142 9.06 -12.94 8.46
CA ASN A 142 7.76 -13.44 7.98
C ASN A 142 6.56 -12.51 8.23
N LYS A 143 6.74 -11.43 9.00
CA LYS A 143 5.66 -10.51 9.40
C LYS A 143 6.20 -9.08 9.44
N PRO A 144 6.51 -8.49 8.27
CA PRO A 144 6.92 -7.09 8.22
C PRO A 144 5.83 -6.22 8.88
N THR A 145 6.24 -5.17 9.57
CA THR A 145 5.32 -4.12 10.06
C THR A 145 5.75 -2.80 9.44
N LYS A 146 4.87 -1.81 9.49
CA LYS A 146 5.21 -0.46 9.01
C LYS A 146 6.46 0.07 9.72
N GLU A 147 6.53 -0.07 11.03
CA GLU A 147 7.63 0.45 11.85
C GLU A 147 8.98 -0.15 11.40
N LYS A 148 9.04 -1.48 11.30
CA LYS A 148 10.26 -2.16 10.84
C LYS A 148 10.64 -1.81 9.41
N LEU A 149 9.64 -1.67 8.54
CA LEU A 149 9.89 -1.24 7.17
C LEU A 149 10.47 0.17 7.14
N LEU A 150 9.87 1.11 7.88
CA LEU A 150 10.35 2.50 7.91
C LEU A 150 11.75 2.63 8.51
N ASP A 151 12.08 1.83 9.52
CA ASP A 151 13.43 1.76 10.09
C ASP A 151 14.45 1.21 9.07
N GLU A 152 14.09 0.15 8.34
CA GLU A 152 15.00 -0.52 7.38
C GLU A 152 15.22 0.29 6.09
N ILE A 153 14.22 1.04 5.62
CA ILE A 153 14.35 1.82 4.38
C ILE A 153 15.13 3.12 4.55
N GLU A 154 15.48 3.50 5.79
CA GLU A 154 16.22 4.73 6.04
C GLU A 154 17.56 4.72 5.27
N GLY A 155 17.76 5.70 4.38
CA GLY A 155 18.92 5.77 3.52
C GLY A 155 18.85 4.95 2.22
N HIS A 156 17.81 4.14 2.03
CA HIS A 156 17.62 3.27 0.86
C HIS A 156 16.52 3.75 -0.12
N VAL A 157 15.82 4.83 0.21
CA VAL A 157 14.73 5.37 -0.62
C VAL A 157 15.27 6.17 -1.82
N LEU A 158 15.03 5.65 -3.02
CA LEU A 158 15.33 6.32 -4.30
C LEU A 158 14.18 7.21 -4.79
N GLY A 159 12.96 6.97 -4.32
CA GLY A 159 11.79 7.75 -4.67
C GLY A 159 10.53 7.30 -3.94
N GLU A 160 9.57 8.21 -3.84
CA GLU A 160 8.29 7.98 -3.19
C GLU A 160 7.16 8.43 -4.13
N ALA A 161 6.04 7.71 -4.08
CA ALA A 161 4.83 8.09 -4.80
C ALA A 161 3.61 7.92 -3.88
N VAL A 162 2.68 8.88 -3.94
CA VAL A 162 1.51 8.91 -3.07
C VAL A 162 0.22 8.97 -3.87
N LEU A 163 -0.75 8.13 -3.49
CA LEU A 163 -2.15 8.22 -3.91
C LEU A 163 -3.00 8.46 -2.66
N MET A 164 -3.78 9.55 -2.66
CA MET A 164 -4.73 9.86 -1.60
C MET A 164 -6.13 9.41 -2.00
N ALA A 165 -6.87 8.81 -1.07
CA ALA A 165 -8.28 8.45 -1.23
C ALA A 165 -9.09 8.93 -0.02
N ILE A 166 -10.37 9.20 -0.21
CA ILE A 166 -11.29 9.64 0.85
C ILE A 166 -12.37 8.58 1.05
N PHE A 167 -12.60 8.17 2.30
CA PHE A 167 -13.67 7.21 2.66
C PHE A 167 -15.08 7.80 2.53
#